data_AF-A0A936J6U4-F1
#
_entry.id   AF-A0A936J6U4-F1
#
_cell.length_a   1.000
_cell.length_b   1.000
_cell.length_c   1.000
_cell.angle_alpha   90.00
_cell.angle_beta   90.00
_cell.angle_gamma   90.00
#
_symmetry.space_group_name_H-M   'P 1'
#
loop_
_entity.id
_entity.type
_entity.pdbx_description
1 polymer ?
#
loop_
_entity_poly.entity_id
_entity_poly.type
_entity_poly.pdbx_seq_one_letter_code
_entity_poly.pdbx_strand_id
1 'polypeptide(L)'
;MDVVGSVLERASLDKARVREASAVVLALSDDSESVFATAVVRDYAPGVPLIVRVLRTPSPSACTARARTLPISVGQVAGQILAYHLLGEQTTHVENRVKFIRVNAGCAGR
;
A
#
# COMPACT_ATOMS: atom_id res chain seq x y z
N MET A 1 5.46 -19.69 -3.59
CA MET A 1 6.84 -19.55 -4.13
C MET A 1 7.41 -18.29 -3.53
N ASP A 2 8.63 -18.36 -3.00
CA ASP A 2 9.35 -17.21 -2.47
C ASP A 2 10.50 -16.83 -3.41
N VAL A 3 10.78 -15.55 -3.56
CA VAL A 3 11.84 -15.01 -4.42
C VAL A 3 12.71 -14.09 -3.58
N VAL A 4 13.92 -14.54 -3.28
CA VAL A 4 14.94 -13.71 -2.64
C VAL A 4 15.66 -12.90 -3.72
N GLY A 5 15.63 -11.57 -3.59
CA GLY A 5 16.27 -10.66 -4.54
C GLY A 5 15.87 -9.21 -4.28
N SER A 6 16.46 -8.28 -5.04
CA SER A 6 16.14 -6.86 -4.92
C SER A 6 15.00 -6.46 -5.84
N VAL A 7 14.05 -5.66 -5.36
CA VAL A 7 12.98 -5.05 -6.17
C VAL A 7 13.52 -4.11 -7.26
N LEU A 8 14.80 -3.72 -7.14
CA LEU A 8 15.50 -2.88 -8.11
C LEU A 8 16.05 -3.68 -9.29
N GLU A 9 16.07 -5.00 -9.17
CA GLU A 9 16.57 -5.90 -10.21
C GLU A 9 15.41 -6.45 -11.04
N ARG A 10 15.47 -6.19 -12.35
CA ARG A 10 14.47 -6.71 -13.29
C ARG A 10 14.32 -8.24 -13.24
N ALA A 11 15.43 -8.96 -13.06
CA ALA A 11 15.42 -10.41 -12.96
C ALA A 11 14.60 -10.92 -11.76
N SER A 12 14.62 -10.18 -10.64
CA SER A 12 13.84 -10.50 -9.44
C SER A 12 12.34 -10.27 -9.69
N LEU A 13 11.99 -9.18 -10.40
CA LEU A 13 10.60 -8.90 -10.80
C LEU A 13 10.05 -9.92 -11.81
N ASP A 14 10.87 -10.36 -12.76
CA ASP A 14 10.52 -11.42 -13.72
C ASP A 14 10.28 -12.76 -13.00
N LYS A 15 11.22 -13.18 -12.12
CA LYS A 15 11.06 -14.40 -11.32
C LYS A 15 9.81 -14.36 -10.44
N ALA A 16 9.49 -13.19 -9.90
CA ALA A 16 8.28 -12.96 -9.10
C ALA A 16 7.00 -12.77 -9.93
N ARG A 17 7.07 -12.82 -11.27
CA ARG A 17 5.93 -12.66 -12.19
C ARG A 17 5.11 -11.39 -11.93
N VAL A 18 5.80 -10.29 -11.63
CA VAL A 18 5.15 -9.05 -11.16
C VAL A 18 4.11 -8.51 -12.15
N ARG A 19 4.30 -8.66 -13.47
CA ARG A 19 3.33 -8.21 -14.49
C ARG A 19 1.98 -8.92 -14.45
N GLU A 20 1.96 -10.12 -13.90
CA GLU A 20 0.77 -10.98 -13.85
C GLU A 20 0.11 -10.93 -12.47
N ALA A 21 0.72 -10.23 -11.52
CA ALA A 21 0.19 -10.08 -10.17
C ALA A 21 -1.09 -9.23 -10.17
N SER A 22 -2.07 -9.65 -9.37
CA SER A 22 -3.30 -8.87 -9.16
C SER A 22 -3.03 -7.54 -8.45
N ALA A 23 -1.99 -7.49 -7.61
CA ALA A 23 -1.48 -6.29 -6.95
C ALA A 23 -0.05 -6.55 -6.45
N VAL A 24 0.69 -5.47 -6.19
CA VAL A 24 1.99 -5.49 -5.53
C VAL A 24 1.92 -4.64 -4.28
N VAL A 25 2.37 -5.21 -3.16
CA VAL A 25 2.48 -4.51 -1.88
C VAL A 25 3.96 -4.23 -1.61
N LEU A 26 4.32 -2.96 -1.52
CA LEU A 26 5.67 -2.52 -1.14
C LEU A 26 5.67 -2.16 0.34
N ALA A 27 6.32 -3.00 1.15
CA ALA A 27 6.44 -2.85 2.60
C ALA A 27 7.91 -2.71 3.02
N LEU A 28 8.64 -1.81 2.36
CA LEU A 28 10.06 -1.55 2.58
C LEU A 28 10.29 -0.78 3.88
N SER A 29 11.54 -0.61 4.33
CA SER A 29 11.85 -0.14 5.70
C SER A 29 11.63 1.37 5.88
N ASP A 30 11.83 2.16 4.83
CA ASP A 30 11.60 3.61 4.84
C ASP A 30 10.94 4.15 3.55
N ASP A 31 10.61 5.43 3.57
CA ASP A 31 9.88 6.11 2.50
C ASP A 31 10.74 6.29 1.24
N SER A 32 12.05 6.46 1.37
CA SER A 32 12.98 6.64 0.26
C SER A 32 13.08 5.34 -0.56
N GLU A 33 13.25 4.21 0.12
CA GLU A 33 13.20 2.88 -0.50
C GLU A 33 11.85 2.66 -1.22
N SER A 34 10.75 3.01 -0.56
CA SER A 34 9.39 2.85 -1.09
C SER A 34 9.16 3.71 -2.34
N VAL A 35 9.64 4.94 -2.37
CA VAL A 35 9.57 5.83 -3.55
C VAL A 35 10.35 5.24 -4.71
N PHE A 36 11.59 4.79 -4.47
CA PHE A 36 12.43 4.25 -5.53
C PHE A 36 11.86 2.94 -6.08
N ALA A 37 11.49 2.00 -5.21
CA ALA A 37 10.86 0.75 -5.62
C ALA A 37 9.53 0.97 -6.37
N THR A 38 8.73 1.97 -5.96
CA THR A 38 7.51 2.35 -6.68
C THR A 38 7.83 2.78 -8.11
N ALA A 39 8.89 3.56 -8.32
CA ALA A 39 9.32 3.96 -9.65
C ALA A 39 9.75 2.76 -10.50
N VAL A 40 10.59 1.87 -9.95
CA VAL A 40 11.06 0.66 -10.66
C VAL A 40 9.90 -0.26 -11.04
N VAL A 41 9.02 -0.58 -10.09
CA VAL A 41 7.87 -1.46 -10.38
C VAL A 41 6.92 -0.82 -11.38
N ARG A 42 6.74 0.51 -11.32
CA ARG A 42 5.87 1.21 -12.25
C ARG A 42 6.44 1.26 -13.68
N ASP A 43 7.75 1.37 -13.82
CA ASP A 43 8.43 1.25 -15.11
C ASP A 43 8.31 -0.18 -15.68
N TYR A 44 8.54 -1.18 -14.84
CA TYR A 44 8.52 -2.59 -15.24
C TYR A 44 7.11 -3.15 -15.54
N ALA A 45 6.12 -2.79 -14.71
CA ALA A 45 4.75 -3.28 -14.74
C ALA A 45 3.75 -2.11 -14.57
N PRO A 46 3.60 -1.24 -15.58
CA PRO A 46 2.80 -0.02 -15.47
C PRO A 46 1.33 -0.29 -15.14
N GLY A 47 0.81 -1.45 -15.56
CA GLY A 47 -0.56 -1.88 -15.36
C GLY A 47 -0.84 -2.62 -14.05
N VAL A 48 0.09 -2.70 -13.10
CA VAL A 48 -0.19 -3.42 -11.83
C VAL A 48 -0.63 -2.43 -10.75
N PRO A 49 -1.66 -2.74 -9.93
CA PRO A 49 -1.97 -1.95 -8.75
C PRO A 49 -0.83 -2.02 -7.74
N LEU A 50 -0.43 -0.86 -7.23
CA LEU A 50 0.59 -0.72 -6.19
C LEU A 50 -0.04 -0.25 -4.89
N ILE A 51 0.23 -0.96 -3.81
CA ILE A 51 -0.07 -0.54 -2.43
C ILE A 51 1.28 -0.30 -1.76
N VAL A 52 1.50 0.91 -1.25
CA VAL A 52 2.84 1.31 -0.79
C VAL A 52 2.75 1.76 0.65
N ARG A 53 3.54 1.14 1.52
CA ARG A 53 3.71 1.59 2.90
C ARG A 53 4.45 2.93 2.89
N VAL A 54 3.92 3.90 3.61
CA VAL A 54 4.60 5.17 3.89
C VAL A 54 4.60 5.45 5.39
N LEU A 55 5.61 6.16 5.89
CA LEU A 55 5.70 6.58 7.29
C LEU A 55 4.93 7.88 7.47
N ARG A 56 5.14 8.84 6.56
CA ARG A 56 4.45 10.15 6.60
C ARG A 56 3.31 10.17 5.60
N THR A 57 2.22 10.85 5.97
CA THR A 57 1.15 11.17 5.02
C THR A 57 1.77 11.98 3.88
N PRO A 58 1.72 11.51 2.62
CA PRO A 58 2.30 12.25 1.52
C PRO A 58 1.59 13.59 1.41
N SER A 59 2.33 14.66 1.13
CA SER A 59 1.68 15.90 0.74
C SER A 59 0.78 15.60 -0.48
N PRO A 60 -0.38 16.26 -0.63
CA PRO A 60 -1.23 16.07 -1.80
C PRO A 60 -0.48 16.31 -3.13
N SER A 61 0.60 17.08 -3.09
CA SER A 61 1.53 17.33 -4.20
C SER A 61 2.57 16.22 -4.47
N ALA A 62 2.98 15.44 -3.45
CA ALA A 62 3.90 14.30 -3.58
C ALA A 62 3.15 12.98 -3.81
N CYS A 63 1.83 12.99 -3.63
CA CYS A 63 0.93 11.93 -4.06
C CYS A 63 0.83 11.97 -5.59
N THR A 64 1.92 11.63 -6.27
CA THR A 64 2.03 11.70 -7.73
C THR A 64 1.08 10.68 -8.37
N ALA A 65 -0.13 11.13 -8.65
CA ALA A 65 -0.77 11.11 -9.97
C ALA A 65 -0.60 9.84 -10.84
N ARG A 66 -0.60 8.65 -10.26
CA ARG A 66 -0.87 7.42 -11.02
C ARG A 66 -2.02 6.71 -10.34
N ALA A 67 -3.17 6.70 -11.03
CA ALA A 67 -4.47 6.20 -10.55
C ALA A 67 -4.45 4.79 -9.94
N ARG A 68 -3.35 4.06 -10.11
CA ARG A 68 -3.14 2.69 -9.65
C ARG A 68 -2.10 2.56 -8.52
N THR A 69 -1.74 3.64 -7.82
CA THR A 69 -0.93 3.59 -6.58
C THR A 69 -1.76 4.07 -5.40
N LEU A 70 -1.79 3.29 -4.32
CA LEU A 70 -2.42 3.64 -3.05
C LEU A 70 -1.36 3.70 -1.93
N PRO A 71 -0.89 4.89 -1.54
CA PRO A 71 -0.02 5.03 -0.38
C PRO A 71 -0.82 4.87 0.91
N ILE A 72 -0.29 4.10 1.87
CA ILE A 72 -0.90 3.85 3.17
C ILE A 72 0.09 4.21 4.28
N SER A 73 -0.25 5.19 5.10
CA SER A 73 0.48 5.48 6.34
C SER A 73 -0.03 4.59 7.47
N VAL A 74 0.84 3.71 7.98
CA VAL A 74 0.49 2.81 9.09
C VAL A 74 0.19 3.61 10.36
N GLY A 75 0.97 4.65 10.64
CA GLY A 75 0.74 5.53 11.80
C GLY A 75 -0.60 6.25 11.72
N GLN A 76 -0.96 6.78 10.55
CA GLN A 76 -2.25 7.43 10.34
C GLN A 76 -3.41 6.43 10.50
N VAL A 77 -3.32 5.28 9.85
CA VAL A 77 -4.37 4.23 9.93
C VAL A 77 -4.52 3.73 11.37
N ALA A 78 -3.43 3.49 12.08
CA ALA A 78 -3.46 3.08 13.48
C ALA A 78 -4.08 4.16 14.38
N GLY A 79 -3.72 5.43 14.17
CA GLY A 79 -4.31 6.56 14.89
C GLY A 79 -5.81 6.69 14.64
N GLN A 80 -6.27 6.48 13.41
CA GLN A 80 -7.70 6.47 13.06
C GLN A 80 -8.45 5.33 13.73
N ILE A 81 -7.91 4.11 13.72
CA ILE A 81 -8.50 2.95 14.42
C ILE A 81 -8.59 3.23 15.92
N LEU A 82 -7.53 3.78 16.51
CA LEU A 82 -7.51 4.11 17.94
C LEU A 82 -8.54 5.20 18.28
N ALA A 83 -8.58 6.28 17.50
CA ALA A 83 -9.54 7.36 17.68
C ALA A 83 -10.98 6.86 17.56
N TYR A 84 -11.26 6.00 16.58
CA TYR A 84 -12.57 5.36 16.41
C TYR A 84 -13.01 4.60 17.66
N HIS A 85 -12.09 3.84 18.28
CA HIS A 85 -12.39 3.09 19.50
C HIS A 85 -12.52 3.97 20.75
N LEU A 86 -11.75 5.08 20.84
CA LEU A 86 -11.77 5.96 22.00
C LEU A 86 -12.92 6.98 21.99
N LEU A 87 -13.27 7.52 20.83
CA LEU A 87 -14.25 8.60 20.67
C LEU A 87 -15.64 8.09 20.27
N GLY A 88 -15.79 6.79 20.00
CA GLY A 88 -17.01 6.20 19.45
C GLY A 88 -17.30 6.66 18.01
N GLU A 89 -18.46 6.26 17.46
CA GLU A 89 -18.86 6.58 16.07
C GLU A 89 -19.16 8.08 15.82
N GLN A 90 -19.07 8.93 16.85
CA GLN A 90 -19.65 10.29 16.83
C GLN A 90 -18.79 11.35 16.16
N THR A 91 -17.53 11.08 15.83
CA THR A 91 -16.72 12.04 15.07
C THR A 91 -15.73 11.28 14.22
N THR A 92 -15.88 11.36 12.89
CA THR A 92 -14.77 11.52 11.94
C THR A 92 -15.32 11.35 10.53
N HIS A 93 -15.80 12.46 9.96
CA HIS A 93 -15.68 12.67 8.52
C HIS A 93 -14.18 12.93 8.23
N VAL A 94 -13.34 11.94 8.51
CA VAL A 94 -11.97 11.96 8.02
C VAL A 94 -12.07 11.43 6.61
N GLU A 95 -11.61 12.24 5.68
CA GLU A 95 -11.55 12.00 4.24
C GLU A 95 -10.85 10.65 3.98
N ASN A 96 -11.57 9.54 4.09
CA ASN A 96 -10.99 8.21 4.09
C ASN A 96 -11.44 7.46 2.84
N ARG A 97 -10.48 7.21 1.95
CA ARG A 97 -10.61 6.15 0.93
C ARG A 97 -10.50 4.75 1.54
N VAL A 98 -10.39 4.64 2.87
CA VAL A 98 -10.21 3.39 3.61
C VAL A 98 -11.44 3.15 4.48
N LYS A 99 -12.17 2.07 4.18
CA LYS A 99 -13.31 1.61 4.97
C LYS A 99 -12.87 0.48 5.90
N PHE A 100 -13.07 0.66 7.19
CA PHE A 100 -12.89 -0.43 8.16
C PHE A 100 -14.14 -1.30 8.18
N ILE A 101 -13.97 -2.60 7.98
CA ILE A 101 -15.02 -3.59 8.19
C ILE A 101 -14.51 -4.64 9.15
N ARG A 102 -15.33 -5.03 10.12
CA ARG A 102 -15.04 -6.18 10.97
C ARG A 102 -15.49 -7.42 10.23
N VAL A 103 -14.54 -8.28 9.86
CA VAL A 103 -14.83 -9.57 9.24
C VAL A 103 -14.67 -10.63 10.32
N ASN A 104 -15.71 -11.43 10.55
CA ASN A 104 -15.57 -12.64 11.38
C ASN A 104 -14.66 -13.63 10.64
N ALA A 105 -13.77 -14.29 11.37
CA ALA A 105 -12.72 -15.16 10.84
C ALA A 105 -13.20 -16.35 9.96
N GLY A 106 -14.51 -16.52 9.75
CA GLY A 106 -15.11 -17.57 8.92
C GLY A 106 -15.53 -17.18 7.50
N CYS A 107 -15.44 -15.90 7.07
CA CYS A 107 -15.99 -15.47 5.77
C CYS A 107 -14.95 -15.13 4.69
N ALA A 108 -13.64 -15.28 4.96
CA ALA A 108 -12.59 -15.09 3.94
C ALA A 108 -12.38 -16.37 3.12
N GLY A 109 -13.45 -16.82 2.44
CA GLY A 109 -13.42 -18.08 1.71
C GLY A 109 -14.77 -18.43 1.09
N ARG A 110 -15.26 -17.60 0.18
CA ARG A 110 -16.20 -17.99 -0.87
C ARG A 110 -16.20 -16.98 -2.02
#